data_AF-A0A511MBS3-F1
#
_entry.id   AF-A0A511MBS3-F1
#
_cell.length_a   1.000
_cell.length_b   1.000
_cell.length_c   1.000
_cell.angle_alpha   90.00
_cell.angle_beta   90.00
_cell.angle_gamma   90.00
#
_symmetry.space_group_name_H-M   'P 1'
#
loop_
_entity.id
_entity.type
_entity.pdbx_description
1 polymer ?
#
loop_
_entity_poly.entity_id
_entity_poly.type
_entity_poly.pdbx_seq_one_letter_code
_entity_poly.pdbx_strand_id
1 'polypeptide(L)'
;MPENEQSEDVTVAVPAADAIAFTELANVTVRESLTAQHLWAALHFARLCDEREAEVTQAASGKVDFPHRSYAMASVKFAASFLESLVNELFSDAADQYMSTNTARMRVFTPQVITTLATLWDETEVRKKKQYLQLFEKYQQALGIAGVALFAKADPIYSSAQSMIYLRNQLVHFKVGWQKVGVPQNQASEIERRLKPEFLGNRQPIGMPWFPNKCLGAGCAQWACTTATVFADEWLARMALPQDYKQTLCDFGAP
;
A
#
# COMPACT_ATOMS: atom_id res chain seq x y z
N MET A 1 4.26 -9.72 -55.32
CA MET A 1 4.40 -8.70 -54.26
C MET A 1 3.33 -9.00 -53.24
N PRO A 2 3.66 -9.37 -51.99
CA PRO A 2 2.66 -9.47 -50.95
C PRO A 2 2.36 -8.08 -50.39
N GLU A 3 1.08 -7.78 -50.26
CA GLU A 3 0.56 -6.56 -49.62
C GLU A 3 0.91 -6.58 -48.13
N ASN A 4 1.40 -5.45 -47.65
CA ASN A 4 1.81 -5.24 -46.28
C ASN A 4 0.54 -4.93 -45.48
N GLU A 5 -0.08 -5.94 -44.85
CA GLU A 5 -1.10 -5.70 -43.82
C GLU A 5 -0.42 -5.00 -42.64
N GLN A 6 -0.56 -3.68 -42.58
CA GLN A 6 -0.27 -2.93 -41.37
C GLN A 6 -1.33 -3.30 -40.33
N SER A 7 -0.97 -4.17 -39.38
CA SER A 7 -1.77 -4.34 -38.18
C SER A 7 -1.80 -2.99 -37.44
N GLU A 8 -2.98 -2.38 -37.36
CA GLU A 8 -3.16 -1.20 -36.50
C GLU A 8 -3.06 -1.66 -35.04
N ASP A 9 -2.02 -1.22 -34.33
CA ASP A 9 -1.89 -1.42 -32.89
C ASP A 9 -2.90 -0.52 -32.18
N VAL A 10 -4.02 -1.09 -31.75
CA VAL A 10 -5.02 -0.39 -30.93
C VAL A 10 -4.62 -0.53 -29.47
N THR A 11 -4.12 0.56 -28.89
CA THR A 11 -3.83 0.62 -27.44
C THR A 11 -5.08 1.04 -26.69
N VAL A 12 -5.64 0.14 -25.88
CA VAL A 12 -6.79 0.41 -25.00
C VAL A 12 -6.33 0.36 -23.55
N ALA A 13 -6.41 1.49 -22.85
CA ALA A 13 -6.23 1.53 -21.41
C ALA A 13 -7.54 1.07 -20.73
N VAL A 14 -7.56 -0.14 -20.18
CA VAL A 14 -8.71 -0.63 -19.41
C VAL A 14 -8.36 -0.53 -17.92
N PRO A 15 -9.09 0.27 -17.13
CA PRO A 15 -8.74 0.56 -15.73
C PRO A 15 -8.98 -0.61 -14.75
N ALA A 16 -9.65 -1.67 -15.20
CA ALA A 16 -9.83 -2.94 -14.50
C ALA A 16 -10.52 -3.90 -15.48
N ALA A 17 -9.84 -4.92 -16.01
CA ALA A 17 -10.53 -5.99 -16.72
C ALA A 17 -9.84 -7.33 -16.52
N ASP A 18 -10.45 -8.16 -15.67
CA ASP A 18 -10.05 -9.55 -15.46
C ASP A 18 -10.25 -10.44 -16.71
N ALA A 19 -10.97 -9.95 -17.73
CA ALA A 19 -11.11 -10.64 -19.00
C ALA A 19 -11.33 -9.65 -20.15
N ILE A 20 -10.53 -9.79 -21.21
CA ILE A 20 -10.79 -9.15 -22.50
C ILE A 20 -10.89 -10.23 -23.57
N ALA A 21 -12.04 -10.28 -24.26
CA ALA A 21 -12.30 -11.22 -25.34
C ALA A 21 -12.24 -10.48 -26.69
N PHE A 22 -11.43 -10.99 -27.62
CA PHE A 22 -11.29 -10.43 -28.97
C PHE A 22 -11.50 -11.51 -30.04
N THR A 23 -12.13 -11.12 -31.15
CA THR A 23 -12.48 -11.99 -32.27
C THR A 23 -11.56 -11.82 -33.50
N GLU A 24 -10.63 -10.87 -33.49
CA GLU A 24 -9.71 -10.60 -34.61
C GLU A 24 -8.25 -10.44 -34.15
N LEU A 25 -7.30 -10.61 -35.10
CA LEU A 25 -5.85 -10.50 -34.92
C LEU A 25 -5.41 -9.03 -34.72
N ALA A 26 -5.82 -8.41 -33.63
CA ALA A 26 -5.27 -7.13 -33.17
C ALA A 26 -4.28 -7.38 -32.03
N ASN A 27 -3.13 -6.70 -32.05
CA ASN A 27 -2.26 -6.68 -30.87
C ASN A 27 -2.89 -5.74 -29.84
N VAL A 28 -3.36 -6.32 -28.72
CA VAL A 28 -3.92 -5.56 -27.62
C VAL A 28 -2.94 -5.52 -26.47
N THR A 29 -2.60 -4.31 -26.02
CA THR A 29 -1.80 -4.10 -24.82
C THR A 29 -2.71 -3.69 -23.68
N VAL A 30 -2.59 -4.37 -22.54
CA VAL A 30 -3.34 -4.10 -21.31
C VAL A 30 -2.38 -3.63 -20.24
N ARG A 31 -2.75 -2.56 -19.51
CA ARG A 31 -2.00 -2.06 -18.37
C ARG A 31 -2.82 -2.26 -17.10
N GLU A 32 -2.37 -3.16 -16.24
CA GLU A 32 -3.04 -3.50 -14.99
C GLU A 32 -2.53 -2.64 -13.82
N SER A 33 -3.44 -2.23 -12.92
CA SER A 33 -3.15 -1.47 -11.70
C SER A 33 -3.53 -2.30 -10.48
N LEU A 34 -2.56 -2.59 -9.62
CA LEU A 34 -2.80 -3.38 -8.40
C LEU A 34 -3.10 -2.52 -7.16
N THR A 35 -3.11 -1.20 -7.30
CA THR A 35 -3.33 -0.28 -6.16
C THR A 35 -4.65 -0.57 -5.45
N ALA A 36 -5.78 -0.53 -6.14
CA ALA A 36 -7.08 -0.81 -5.54
C ALA A 36 -7.18 -2.25 -5.03
N GLN A 37 -6.61 -3.22 -5.76
CA GLN A 37 -6.61 -4.63 -5.39
C GLN A 37 -5.89 -4.89 -4.07
N HIS A 38 -4.75 -4.22 -3.84
CA HIS A 38 -4.03 -4.30 -2.57
C HIS A 38 -4.85 -3.72 -1.42
N LEU A 39 -5.52 -2.58 -1.60
CA LEU A 39 -6.36 -2.03 -0.55
C LEU A 39 -7.58 -2.93 -0.26
N TRP A 40 -8.21 -3.47 -1.30
CA TRP A 40 -9.31 -4.42 -1.17
C TRP A 40 -8.87 -5.64 -0.35
N ALA A 41 -7.74 -6.25 -0.70
CA ALA A 41 -7.20 -7.39 0.04
C ALA A 41 -6.89 -7.03 1.50
N ALA A 42 -6.34 -5.84 1.76
CA ALA A 42 -6.06 -5.38 3.11
C ALA A 42 -7.32 -5.31 3.97
N LEU A 43 -8.40 -4.73 3.42
CA LEU A 43 -9.71 -4.61 4.07
C LEU A 43 -10.36 -5.99 4.27
N HIS A 44 -10.29 -6.87 3.27
CA HIS A 44 -10.80 -8.22 3.33
C HIS A 44 -10.18 -9.00 4.49
N PHE A 45 -8.85 -8.97 4.60
CA PHE A 45 -8.15 -9.63 5.71
C PHE A 45 -8.39 -8.95 7.05
N ALA A 46 -8.61 -7.63 7.10
CA ALA A 46 -8.99 -6.97 8.35
C ALA A 46 -10.36 -7.45 8.84
N ARG A 47 -11.34 -7.61 7.94
CA ARG A 47 -12.66 -8.16 8.25
C ARG A 47 -12.57 -9.60 8.74
N LEU A 48 -11.88 -10.47 8.00
CA LEU A 48 -11.68 -11.87 8.40
C LEU A 48 -10.94 -11.99 9.75
N CYS A 49 -10.00 -11.07 10.02
CA CYS A 49 -9.31 -11.01 11.30
C CYS A 49 -10.29 -10.68 12.44
N ASP A 50 -11.15 -9.68 12.27
CA ASP A 50 -12.14 -9.28 13.28
C ASP A 50 -13.17 -10.38 13.56
N GLU A 51 -13.75 -10.97 12.50
CA GLU A 51 -14.68 -12.10 12.58
C GLU A 51 -14.05 -13.27 13.34
N ARG A 52 -12.84 -13.66 12.93
CA ARG A 52 -12.13 -14.76 13.58
C ARG A 52 -11.78 -14.44 15.03
N GLU A 53 -11.35 -13.21 15.33
CA GLU A 53 -11.00 -12.79 16.70
C GLU A 53 -12.19 -12.91 17.64
N ALA A 54 -13.39 -12.55 17.17
CA ALA A 54 -14.62 -12.69 17.94
C ALA A 54 -14.90 -14.16 18.28
N GLU A 55 -14.80 -15.07 17.31
CA GLU A 55 -15.00 -16.51 17.50
C GLU A 55 -14.02 -17.10 18.53
N VAL A 56 -12.72 -16.82 18.36
CA VAL A 56 -11.70 -17.45 19.21
C VAL A 56 -11.65 -16.85 20.62
N THR A 57 -12.09 -15.60 20.77
CA THR A 57 -12.23 -14.96 22.09
C THR A 57 -13.37 -15.61 22.87
N GLN A 58 -14.50 -15.90 22.21
CA GLN A 58 -15.63 -16.62 22.84
C GLN A 58 -15.25 -18.05 23.22
N ALA A 59 -14.46 -18.74 22.39
CA ALA A 59 -13.99 -20.09 22.68
C ALA A 59 -12.98 -20.16 23.85
N ALA A 60 -12.41 -19.02 24.27
CA ALA A 60 -11.49 -18.88 25.41
C ALA A 60 -10.34 -19.91 25.44
N SER A 61 -9.81 -20.30 24.27
CA SER A 61 -8.84 -21.40 24.14
C SER A 61 -7.49 -21.13 24.84
N GLY A 62 -7.16 -19.86 25.10
CA GLY A 62 -5.86 -19.42 25.63
C GLY A 62 -4.68 -19.68 24.68
N LYS A 63 -4.94 -20.19 23.48
CA LYS A 63 -3.94 -20.58 22.49
C LYS A 63 -3.92 -19.57 21.33
N VAL A 64 -2.77 -19.47 20.70
CA VAL A 64 -2.62 -18.71 19.46
C VAL A 64 -3.46 -19.33 18.36
N ASP A 65 -4.38 -18.56 17.79
CA ASP A 65 -5.06 -18.91 16.54
C ASP A 65 -4.23 -18.41 15.34
N PHE A 66 -3.64 -19.34 14.59
CA PHE A 66 -2.79 -19.03 13.43
C PHE A 66 -3.56 -18.41 12.26
N PRO A 67 -4.78 -18.87 11.90
CA PRO A 67 -5.59 -18.20 10.89
C PRO A 67 -5.81 -16.72 11.22
N HIS A 68 -6.31 -16.41 12.41
CA HIS A 68 -6.46 -15.03 12.88
C HIS A 68 -5.18 -14.20 12.74
N ARG A 69 -4.04 -14.75 13.22
CA ARG A 69 -2.75 -14.06 13.12
C ARG A 69 -2.34 -13.81 11.67
N SER A 70 -2.56 -14.79 10.79
CA SER A 70 -2.24 -14.65 9.37
C SER A 70 -3.08 -13.57 8.69
N TYR A 71 -4.35 -13.41 9.06
CA TYR A 71 -5.20 -12.33 8.56
C TYR A 71 -4.70 -10.95 9.00
N ALA A 72 -4.33 -10.77 10.28
CA ALA A 72 -3.72 -9.52 10.74
C ALA A 72 -2.42 -9.20 9.98
N MET A 73 -1.55 -10.20 9.80
CA MET A 73 -0.30 -10.03 9.05
C MET A 73 -0.53 -9.70 7.58
N ALA A 74 -1.48 -10.37 6.93
CA ALA A 74 -1.83 -10.15 5.53
C ALA A 74 -2.40 -8.74 5.33
N SER A 75 -3.31 -8.31 6.20
CA SER A 75 -3.88 -6.95 6.16
C SER A 75 -2.79 -5.87 6.20
N VAL A 76 -1.84 -5.96 7.15
CA VAL A 76 -0.70 -5.02 7.24
C VAL A 76 0.17 -5.04 5.99
N LYS A 77 0.46 -6.23 5.44
CA LYS A 77 1.29 -6.36 4.23
C LYS A 77 0.60 -5.72 3.02
N PHE A 78 -0.67 -6.02 2.80
CA PHE A 78 -1.41 -5.48 1.67
C PHE A 78 -1.67 -3.98 1.80
N ALA A 79 -1.88 -3.45 3.02
CA ALA A 79 -1.96 -2.01 3.25
C ALA A 79 -0.66 -1.28 2.87
N ALA A 80 0.50 -1.87 3.15
CA ALA A 80 1.78 -1.34 2.71
C ALA A 80 1.97 -1.46 1.19
N SER A 81 1.59 -2.60 0.60
CA SER A 81 1.64 -2.81 -0.86
C SER A 81 0.72 -1.83 -1.61
N PHE A 82 -0.42 -1.45 -1.03
CA PHE A 82 -1.28 -0.39 -1.59
C PHE A 82 -0.53 0.94 -1.72
N LEU A 83 0.17 1.39 -0.67
CA LEU A 83 0.97 2.62 -0.73
C LEU A 83 2.13 2.50 -1.73
N GLU A 84 2.81 1.34 -1.76
CA GLU A 84 3.89 1.11 -2.72
C GLU A 84 3.41 1.16 -4.16
N SER A 85 2.30 0.49 -4.47
CA SER A 85 1.68 0.53 -5.80
C SER A 85 1.22 1.92 -6.17
N LEU A 86 0.55 2.64 -5.26
CA LEU A 86 0.00 3.97 -5.53
C LEU A 86 1.08 4.96 -5.99
N VAL A 87 2.19 5.04 -5.25
CA VAL A 87 3.26 5.98 -5.61
C VAL A 87 4.02 5.51 -6.85
N ASN A 88 4.24 4.20 -7.00
CA ASN A 88 4.92 3.65 -8.18
C ASN A 88 4.12 3.89 -9.46
N GLU A 89 2.79 3.79 -9.39
CA GLU A 89 1.91 4.11 -10.52
C GLU A 89 2.05 5.56 -10.97
N LEU A 90 2.10 6.53 -10.04
CA LEU A 90 2.33 7.93 -10.41
C LEU A 90 3.61 8.09 -11.24
N PHE A 91 4.71 7.52 -10.75
CA PHE A 91 6.01 7.62 -11.42
C PHE A 91 6.02 6.87 -12.76
N SER A 92 5.40 5.69 -12.82
CA SER A 92 5.28 4.90 -14.04
C SER A 92 4.34 5.56 -15.06
N ASP A 93 3.28 6.25 -14.63
CA ASP A 93 2.38 7.03 -15.48
C ASP A 93 3.11 8.21 -16.13
N ALA A 94 3.97 8.89 -15.35
CA ALA A 94 4.79 9.98 -15.88
C ALA A 94 5.83 9.50 -16.90
N ALA A 95 6.40 8.30 -16.70
CA ALA A 95 7.39 7.72 -17.60
C ALA A 95 6.79 7.08 -18.88
N ASP A 96 5.50 6.78 -18.87
CA ASP A 96 4.79 6.17 -19.99
C ASP A 96 4.31 7.24 -20.99
N GLN A 97 4.62 7.06 -22.28
CA GLN A 97 4.31 8.03 -23.33
C GLN A 97 2.81 8.26 -23.51
N TYR A 98 2.01 7.20 -23.39
CA TYR A 98 0.56 7.30 -23.53
C TYR A 98 -0.04 7.91 -22.26
N MET A 99 0.32 7.42 -21.08
CA MET A 99 -0.30 7.87 -19.84
C MET A 99 0.03 9.31 -19.49
N SER A 100 1.28 9.73 -19.72
CA SER A 100 1.78 11.10 -19.47
C SER A 100 0.99 12.18 -20.22
N THR A 101 0.31 11.83 -21.32
CA THR A 101 -0.43 12.78 -22.16
C THR A 101 -1.96 12.56 -22.13
N ASN A 102 -2.42 11.32 -21.91
CA ASN A 102 -3.83 10.97 -22.11
C ASN A 102 -4.65 10.82 -20.84
N THR A 103 -4.04 10.75 -19.65
CA THR A 103 -4.78 10.50 -18.39
C THR A 103 -5.14 11.77 -17.63
N ALA A 104 -6.31 11.77 -16.98
CA ALA A 104 -6.72 12.86 -16.08
C ALA A 104 -5.71 13.07 -14.94
N ARG A 105 -5.13 11.97 -14.44
CA ARG A 105 -4.10 11.95 -13.39
C ARG A 105 -2.85 12.75 -13.77
N MET A 106 -2.44 12.75 -15.04
CA MET A 106 -1.25 13.49 -15.49
C MET A 106 -1.53 14.95 -15.86
N ARG A 107 -2.77 15.26 -16.25
CA ARG A 107 -3.18 16.62 -16.68
C ARG A 107 -3.10 17.69 -15.58
N VAL A 108 -3.01 17.29 -14.32
CA VAL A 108 -2.84 18.22 -13.19
C VAL A 108 -1.43 18.81 -13.11
N PHE A 109 -0.46 18.18 -13.79
CA PHE A 109 0.94 18.57 -13.75
C PHE A 109 1.38 19.33 -15.01
N THR A 110 2.41 20.16 -14.84
CA THR A 110 3.09 20.77 -15.99
C THR A 110 3.98 19.74 -16.70
N PRO A 111 4.31 19.94 -17.99
CA PRO A 111 5.22 19.06 -18.72
C PRO A 111 6.59 18.87 -18.03
N GLN A 112 7.07 19.92 -17.35
CA GLN A 112 8.32 19.87 -16.60
C GLN A 112 8.23 18.93 -15.39
N VAL A 113 7.14 19.00 -14.62
CA VAL A 113 6.89 18.11 -13.48
C VAL A 113 6.83 16.65 -13.95
N ILE A 114 6.08 16.39 -15.02
CA ILE A 114 5.96 15.04 -15.61
C ILE A 114 7.34 14.51 -16.03
N THR A 115 8.13 15.33 -16.72
CA THR A 115 9.48 14.95 -17.19
C THR A 115 10.41 14.65 -16.00
N THR A 116 10.34 15.42 -14.92
CA THR A 116 11.16 15.19 -13.73
C THR A 116 10.74 13.92 -12.98
N LEU A 117 9.44 13.65 -12.84
CA LEU A 117 8.93 12.38 -12.29
C LEU A 117 9.40 11.19 -13.13
N ALA A 118 9.24 11.27 -14.46
CA ALA A 118 9.67 10.23 -15.40
C ALA A 118 11.18 9.94 -15.31
N THR A 119 11.99 11.00 -15.22
CA THR A 119 13.46 10.87 -15.09
C THR A 119 13.82 10.16 -13.79
N LEU A 120 13.18 10.52 -12.68
CA LEU A 120 13.44 9.87 -11.39
C LEU A 120 13.08 8.39 -11.42
N TRP A 121 11.96 8.02 -12.04
CA TRP A 121 11.56 6.63 -12.27
C TRP A 121 12.61 5.84 -13.06
N ASP A 122 13.05 6.38 -14.19
CA ASP A 122 14.08 5.74 -15.04
C ASP A 122 15.40 5.54 -14.28
N GLU A 123 15.83 6.51 -13.49
CA GLU A 123 17.08 6.45 -12.74
C GLU A 123 17.06 5.48 -11.55
N THR A 124 15.91 5.31 -10.90
CA THR A 124 15.79 4.58 -9.62
C THR A 124 15.21 3.17 -9.78
N GLU A 125 14.33 2.95 -10.76
CA GLU A 125 13.60 1.68 -10.92
C GLU A 125 14.01 0.92 -12.18
N VAL A 126 14.14 1.62 -13.32
CA VAL A 126 14.42 0.98 -14.62
C VAL A 126 15.91 0.71 -14.79
N ARG A 127 16.72 1.78 -14.81
CA ARG A 127 18.17 1.70 -15.06
C ARG A 127 18.97 1.47 -13.79
N LYS A 128 18.38 1.71 -12.61
CA LYS A 128 19.00 1.55 -11.29
C LYS A 128 20.36 2.23 -11.17
N LYS A 129 20.50 3.39 -11.82
CA LYS A 129 21.72 4.22 -11.82
C LYS A 129 21.92 4.93 -10.48
N LYS A 130 20.82 5.13 -9.74
CA LYS A 130 20.82 5.67 -8.37
C LYS A 130 20.33 4.60 -7.40
N GLN A 131 20.56 4.85 -6.11
CA GLN A 131 20.03 4.02 -5.03
C GLN A 131 18.49 3.97 -5.11
N TYR A 132 17.93 2.79 -4.88
CA TYR A 132 16.50 2.59 -4.77
C TYR A 132 15.91 3.52 -3.68
N LEU A 133 14.87 4.26 -4.04
CA LEU A 133 14.20 5.15 -3.10
C LEU A 133 13.32 4.34 -2.15
N GLN A 134 13.45 4.60 -0.85
CA GLN A 134 12.53 4.05 0.12
C GLN A 134 11.12 4.60 -0.10
N LEU A 135 10.09 3.87 0.33
CA LEU A 135 8.69 4.22 0.09
C LEU A 135 8.37 5.68 0.38
N PHE A 136 8.68 6.16 1.58
CA PHE A 136 8.37 7.56 1.94
C PHE A 136 9.26 8.59 1.28
N GLU A 137 10.44 8.20 0.80
CA GLU A 137 11.27 9.08 -0.02
C GLU A 137 10.57 9.31 -1.37
N LYS A 138 9.96 8.29 -1.98
CA LYS A 138 9.17 8.44 -3.21
C LYS A 138 8.03 9.46 -3.04
N TYR A 139 7.27 9.34 -1.95
CA TYR A 139 6.18 10.27 -1.63
C TYR A 139 6.66 11.71 -1.44
N GLN A 140 7.74 11.91 -0.66
CA GLN A 140 8.31 13.24 -0.42
C GLN A 140 8.95 13.85 -1.67
N GLN A 141 9.63 13.04 -2.49
CA GLN A 141 10.19 13.49 -3.77
C GLN A 141 9.10 13.92 -4.73
N ALA A 142 7.99 13.16 -4.84
CA ALA A 142 6.87 13.54 -5.69
C ALA A 142 6.26 14.90 -5.27
N LEU A 143 6.04 15.13 -3.97
CA LEU A 143 5.58 16.42 -3.44
C LEU A 143 6.57 17.55 -3.77
N GLY A 144 7.87 17.32 -3.56
CA GLY A 144 8.91 18.29 -3.84
C GLY A 144 9.01 18.65 -5.33
N ILE A 145 8.90 17.65 -6.21
CA ILE A 145 8.91 17.84 -7.67
C ILE A 145 7.68 18.63 -8.13
N ALA A 146 6.51 18.33 -7.56
CA ALA A 146 5.28 19.08 -7.84
C ALA A 146 5.26 20.48 -7.21
N GLY A 147 6.24 20.84 -6.39
CA GLY A 147 6.34 22.15 -5.75
C GLY A 147 5.32 22.36 -4.63
N VAL A 148 4.81 21.28 -4.02
CA VAL A 148 3.80 21.32 -2.95
C VAL A 148 4.40 20.96 -1.59
N ALA A 149 3.65 21.22 -0.52
CA ALA A 149 4.14 21.07 0.85
C ALA A 149 4.47 19.61 1.20
N LEU A 150 5.71 19.38 1.63
CA LEU A 150 6.20 18.13 2.19
C LEU A 150 5.49 17.75 3.50
N PHE A 151 5.45 16.47 3.85
CA PHE A 151 5.01 16.09 5.20
C PHE A 151 6.08 16.47 6.23
N ALA A 152 5.66 17.13 7.30
CA ALA A 152 6.52 17.39 8.44
C ALA A 152 6.78 16.07 9.20
N LYS A 153 7.96 15.93 9.82
CA LYS A 153 8.27 14.73 10.63
C LYS A 153 7.31 14.52 11.81
N ALA A 154 6.75 15.60 12.35
CA ALA A 154 5.80 15.57 13.46
C ALA A 154 4.34 15.43 13.00
N ASP A 155 4.08 15.31 11.69
CA ASP A 155 2.74 15.13 11.15
C ASP A 155 2.19 13.75 11.60
N PRO A 156 1.02 13.70 12.28
CA PRO A 156 0.45 12.45 12.78
C PRO A 156 0.10 11.46 11.65
N ILE A 157 -0.34 11.95 10.49
CA ILE A 157 -0.67 11.11 9.32
C ILE A 157 0.60 10.44 8.81
N TYR A 158 1.67 11.23 8.66
CA TYR A 158 2.96 10.73 8.17
C TYR A 158 3.63 9.77 9.16
N SER A 159 3.66 10.14 10.45
CA SER A 159 4.31 9.32 11.49
C SER A 159 3.57 7.99 11.72
N SER A 160 2.24 7.97 11.67
CA SER A 160 1.47 6.72 11.77
C SER A 160 1.73 5.81 10.55
N ALA A 161 1.76 6.36 9.34
CA ALA A 161 2.15 5.61 8.15
C ALA A 161 3.57 5.04 8.27
N GLN A 162 4.53 5.82 8.80
CA GLN A 162 5.88 5.32 9.08
C GLN A 162 5.87 4.18 10.10
N SER A 163 5.04 4.25 11.14
CA SER A 163 4.83 3.16 12.10
C SER A 163 4.26 1.91 11.43
N MET A 164 3.31 2.05 10.49
CA MET A 164 2.75 0.93 9.74
C MET A 164 3.81 0.22 8.89
N ILE A 165 4.63 0.98 8.15
CA ILE A 165 5.72 0.41 7.35
C ILE A 165 6.80 -0.21 8.25
N TYR A 166 7.07 0.39 9.41
CA TYR A 166 7.93 -0.24 10.40
C TYR A 166 7.39 -1.61 10.81
N LEU A 167 6.09 -1.72 11.15
CA LEU A 167 5.47 -3.01 11.46
C LEU A 167 5.60 -4.00 10.30
N ARG A 168 5.31 -3.58 9.06
CA ARG A 168 5.49 -4.43 7.86
C ARG A 168 6.91 -4.97 7.78
N ASN A 169 7.91 -4.11 7.99
CA ASN A 169 9.32 -4.51 7.96
C ASN A 169 9.64 -5.52 9.08
N GLN A 170 9.09 -5.33 10.29
CA GLN A 170 9.24 -6.29 11.38
C GLN A 170 8.59 -7.65 11.06
N LEU A 171 7.50 -7.69 10.29
CA LEU A 171 6.86 -8.94 9.86
C LEU A 171 7.63 -9.70 8.77
N VAL A 172 8.51 -9.03 8.03
CA VAL A 172 9.30 -9.64 6.93
C VAL A 172 10.73 -9.93 7.36
N HIS A 173 11.36 -9.00 8.07
CA HIS A 173 12.77 -9.05 8.46
C HIS A 173 12.96 -9.27 9.96
N PHE A 174 12.01 -9.96 10.60
CA PHE A 174 12.05 -10.22 12.03
C PHE A 174 13.40 -10.85 12.42
N LYS A 175 14.14 -10.18 13.31
CA LYS A 175 15.37 -10.75 13.87
C LYS A 175 15.01 -11.62 15.06
N VAL A 176 15.13 -12.93 14.90
CA VAL A 176 14.91 -13.90 15.98
C VAL A 176 15.87 -13.59 17.13
N GLY A 177 15.32 -13.45 18.34
CA GLY A 177 16.09 -13.13 19.53
C GLY A 177 15.25 -13.19 20.79
N TRP A 178 15.91 -13.06 21.95
CA TRP A 178 15.26 -13.07 23.25
C TRP A 178 14.43 -11.80 23.48
N GLN A 179 13.20 -11.95 23.96
CA GLN A 179 12.32 -10.83 24.30
C GLN A 179 12.16 -10.74 25.83
N LYS A 180 12.40 -9.55 26.38
CA LYS A 180 12.06 -9.25 27.78
C LYS A 180 10.55 -9.01 27.86
N VAL A 181 9.87 -9.73 28.76
CA VAL A 181 8.42 -9.63 28.96
C VAL A 181 8.12 -8.98 30.32
N GLY A 182 7.03 -8.21 30.40
CA GLY A 182 6.59 -7.59 31.66
C GLY A 182 7.50 -6.45 32.17
N VAL A 183 8.32 -5.86 31.30
CA VAL A 183 9.21 -4.75 31.66
C VAL A 183 8.49 -3.40 31.60
N PRO A 184 8.92 -2.39 32.38
CA PRO A 184 8.37 -1.04 32.28
C PRO A 184 8.55 -0.45 30.86
N GLN A 185 7.70 0.52 30.48
CA GLN A 185 7.66 1.08 29.12
C GLN A 185 9.02 1.64 28.62
N ASN A 186 9.83 2.21 29.52
CA ASN A 186 11.16 2.72 29.17
C ASN A 186 12.18 1.62 28.82
N GLN A 187 11.87 0.36 29.14
CA GLN A 187 12.63 -0.84 28.80
C GLN A 187 11.93 -1.71 27.76
N ALA A 188 10.73 -1.31 27.32
CA ALA A 188 10.00 -2.01 26.28
C ALA A 188 10.77 -1.99 24.96
N SER A 189 10.55 -3.03 24.16
CA SER A 189 11.11 -3.12 22.81
C SER A 189 10.66 -1.94 21.94
N GLU A 190 11.47 -1.57 20.94
CA GLU A 190 11.13 -0.48 20.01
C GLU A 190 9.75 -0.70 19.36
N ILE A 191 9.47 -1.94 18.95
CA ILE A 191 8.18 -2.31 18.35
C ILE A 191 7.00 -2.05 19.29
N GLU A 192 7.13 -2.37 20.58
CA GLU A 192 6.09 -2.10 21.57
C GLU A 192 5.94 -0.61 21.84
N ARG A 193 7.06 0.11 22.02
CA ARG A 193 7.04 1.55 22.28
C ARG A 193 6.40 2.33 21.13
N ARG A 194 6.66 1.91 19.90
CA ARG A 194 6.20 2.58 18.68
C ARG A 194 4.74 2.26 18.34
N LEU A 195 4.33 1.00 18.46
CA LEU A 195 3.05 0.55 17.89
C LEU A 195 1.92 0.43 18.92
N LYS A 196 2.23 0.18 20.20
CA LYS A 196 1.19 0.05 21.24
C LYS A 196 0.28 1.28 21.40
N PRO A 197 0.74 2.52 21.17
CA PRO A 197 -0.14 3.69 21.22
C PRO A 197 -1.07 3.84 20.00
N GLU A 198 -0.79 3.15 18.89
CA GLU A 198 -1.44 3.40 17.60
C GLU A 198 -2.81 2.71 17.48
N PHE A 199 -3.02 1.59 18.20
CA PHE A 199 -4.22 0.78 18.07
C PHE A 199 -4.52 -0.07 19.30
N LEU A 200 -5.75 -0.56 19.38
CA LEU A 200 -6.15 -1.55 20.39
C LEU A 200 -5.53 -2.92 20.10
N GLY A 201 -4.95 -3.53 21.12
CA GLY A 201 -4.30 -4.84 20.99
C GLY A 201 -5.27 -6.00 20.78
N ASN A 202 -4.70 -7.16 20.42
CA ASN A 202 -5.42 -8.42 20.22
C ASN A 202 -6.26 -8.79 21.46
N ARG A 203 -7.55 -9.03 21.23
CA ARG A 203 -8.57 -9.32 22.26
C ARG A 203 -8.51 -10.74 22.79
N GLN A 204 -7.83 -11.65 22.10
CA GLN A 204 -7.66 -13.03 22.54
C GLN A 204 -7.02 -13.10 23.94
N PRO A 205 -7.44 -14.06 24.77
CA PRO A 205 -6.86 -14.31 26.08
C PRO A 205 -5.48 -15.03 25.97
N ILE A 206 -4.66 -14.65 25.00
CA ILE A 206 -3.30 -15.14 24.82
C ILE A 206 -2.31 -14.30 25.62
N GLY A 207 -1.32 -14.95 26.24
CA GLY A 207 -0.31 -14.28 27.07
C GLY A 207 0.77 -13.53 26.28
N MET A 208 1.80 -13.10 27.02
CA MET A 208 3.02 -12.47 26.50
C MET A 208 3.76 -13.39 25.49
N PRO A 209 4.63 -12.84 24.62
CA PRO A 209 5.09 -11.43 24.50
C PRO A 209 4.07 -10.49 23.84
N TRP A 210 4.21 -9.16 24.01
CA TRP A 210 3.33 -8.19 23.35
C TRP A 210 3.38 -8.31 21.82
N PHE A 211 4.56 -8.35 21.22
CA PHE A 211 4.72 -8.76 19.82
C PHE A 211 5.25 -10.21 19.75
N PRO A 212 4.62 -11.12 18.99
CA PRO A 212 3.49 -10.85 18.08
C PRO A 212 2.10 -10.98 18.73
N ASN A 213 1.97 -11.55 19.93
CA ASN A 213 0.67 -12.03 20.43
C ASN A 213 -0.36 -10.92 20.65
N LYS A 214 -0.01 -9.87 21.39
CA LYS A 214 -0.91 -8.74 21.66
C LYS A 214 -0.92 -7.69 20.56
N CYS A 215 0.10 -7.64 19.72
CA CYS A 215 0.18 -6.71 18.59
C CYS A 215 -0.71 -7.15 17.43
N LEU A 216 -0.69 -8.43 17.04
CA LEU A 216 -1.37 -8.90 15.83
C LEU A 216 -2.79 -9.37 16.15
N GLY A 217 -3.77 -8.50 15.90
CA GLY A 217 -5.20 -8.79 15.96
C GLY A 217 -6.03 -7.74 15.22
N ALA A 218 -7.36 -7.76 15.42
CA ALA A 218 -8.28 -6.99 14.61
C ALA A 218 -7.99 -5.48 14.63
N GLY A 219 -7.68 -4.93 15.82
CA GLY A 219 -7.34 -3.51 15.95
C GLY A 219 -6.10 -3.10 15.15
N CYS A 220 -5.08 -3.95 15.08
CA CYS A 220 -3.89 -3.72 14.25
C CYS A 220 -4.21 -3.79 12.75
N ALA A 221 -5.06 -4.72 12.33
CA ALA A 221 -5.43 -4.89 10.92
C ALA A 221 -6.26 -3.69 10.42
N GLN A 222 -7.26 -3.28 11.20
CA GLN A 222 -8.10 -2.12 10.90
C GLN A 222 -7.30 -0.81 10.91
N TRP A 223 -6.40 -0.65 11.89
CA TRP A 223 -5.50 0.49 11.94
C TRP A 223 -4.61 0.58 10.70
N ALA A 224 -4.00 -0.52 10.26
CA ALA A 224 -3.15 -0.50 9.07
C ALA A 224 -3.92 -0.07 7.82
N CYS A 225 -5.14 -0.58 7.61
CA CYS A 225 -5.99 -0.16 6.49
C CYS A 225 -6.30 1.34 6.58
N THR A 226 -6.76 1.80 7.74
CA THR A 226 -7.14 3.20 7.98
C THR A 226 -5.96 4.13 7.75
N THR A 227 -4.81 3.81 8.33
CA THR A 227 -3.57 4.59 8.22
C THR A 227 -3.10 4.70 6.78
N ALA A 228 -3.15 3.60 6.01
CA ALA A 228 -2.80 3.62 4.60
C ALA A 228 -3.76 4.49 3.78
N THR A 229 -5.07 4.34 3.97
CA THR A 229 -6.09 5.14 3.27
C THR A 229 -5.97 6.63 3.60
N VAL A 230 -5.85 7.00 4.89
CA VAL A 230 -5.71 8.40 5.32
C VAL A 230 -4.44 9.03 4.75
N PHE A 231 -3.31 8.32 4.79
CA PHE A 231 -2.06 8.81 4.20
C PHE A 231 -2.16 8.99 2.68
N ALA A 232 -2.74 8.01 1.99
CA ALA A 232 -2.95 8.09 0.54
C ALA A 232 -3.85 9.26 0.15
N ASP A 233 -4.98 9.45 0.85
CA ASP A 233 -5.92 10.53 0.60
C ASP A 233 -5.29 11.91 0.79
N GLU A 234 -4.55 12.09 1.89
CA GLU A 234 -3.85 13.34 2.18
C GLU A 234 -2.76 13.63 1.13
N TRP A 235 -1.99 12.61 0.73
CA TRP A 235 -0.97 12.81 -0.30
C TRP A 235 -1.59 13.14 -1.68
N LEU A 236 -2.65 12.42 -2.09
CA LEU A 236 -3.36 12.70 -3.33
C LEU A 236 -3.96 14.12 -3.31
N ALA A 237 -4.54 14.53 -2.18
CA ALA A 237 -5.08 15.88 -2.01
C ALA A 237 -4.00 16.96 -2.17
N ARG A 238 -2.83 16.78 -1.55
CA ARG A 238 -1.69 17.71 -1.71
C ARG A 238 -1.19 17.80 -3.15
N MET A 239 -1.20 16.68 -3.87
CA MET A 239 -0.80 16.61 -5.28
C MET A 239 -1.91 17.07 -6.24
N ALA A 240 -3.09 17.44 -5.74
CA ALA A 240 -4.30 17.73 -6.52
C ALA A 240 -4.71 16.58 -7.47
N LEU A 241 -4.43 15.34 -7.07
CA LEU A 241 -4.73 14.13 -7.83
C LEU A 241 -6.13 13.59 -7.50
N PRO A 242 -6.83 12.99 -8.47
CA PRO A 242 -8.09 12.31 -8.19
C PRO A 242 -7.87 11.04 -7.36
N GLN A 243 -8.86 10.67 -6.56
CA GLN A 243 -8.85 9.46 -5.73
C GLN A 243 -9.41 8.26 -6.49
N ASP A 244 -8.89 7.99 -7.69
CA ASP A 244 -9.42 6.98 -8.62
C ASP A 244 -9.54 5.59 -7.98
N TYR A 245 -8.60 5.25 -7.09
CA TYR A 245 -8.57 3.96 -6.40
C TYR A 245 -9.85 3.70 -5.60
N LYS A 246 -10.56 4.74 -5.13
CA LYS A 246 -11.82 4.59 -4.39
C LYS A 246 -12.95 4.11 -5.29
N GLN A 247 -13.02 4.64 -6.52
CA GLN A 247 -14.02 4.20 -7.49
C GLN A 247 -13.78 2.73 -7.87
N THR A 248 -12.53 2.38 -8.19
CA THR A 248 -12.15 0.99 -8.48
C THR A 248 -12.46 0.06 -7.31
N LEU A 249 -12.20 0.50 -6.07
CA LEU A 249 -12.54 -0.27 -4.88
C LEU A 249 -14.05 -0.52 -4.74
N CYS A 250 -14.88 0.49 -5.05
CA CYS A 250 -16.34 0.32 -5.10
C CYS A 250 -16.77 -0.68 -6.18
N ASP A 251 -16.12 -0.65 -7.35
CA ASP A 251 -16.44 -1.52 -8.48
C ASP A 251 -16.11 -3.00 -8.19
N PHE A 252 -15.10 -3.27 -7.34
CA PHE A 252 -14.78 -4.62 -6.86
C PHE A 252 -15.82 -5.21 -5.89
N GLY A 253 -16.69 -4.36 -5.32
CA GLY A 253 -17.65 -4.77 -4.30
C GLY A 253 -17.05 -4.87 -2.90
N ALA A 254 -17.89 -5.31 -1.95
CA ALA A 254 -17.52 -5.30 -0.54
C ALA A 254 -16.36 -6.29 -0.25
N PRO A 255 -15.30 -5.83 0.46
CA PRO A 255 -14.24 -6.71 0.96
C PRO A 255 -14.72 -7.65 2.06
#